data_AF-A0A090Z401-F1
#
_entry.id   AF-A0A090Z401-F1
#
_cell.length_a   1.000
_cell.length_b   1.000
_cell.length_c   1.000
_cell.angle_alpha   90.00
_cell.angle_beta   90.00
_cell.angle_gamma   90.00
#
_symmetry.space_group_name_H-M   'P 1'
#
loop_
_entity.id
_entity.type
_entity.pdbx_description
1 polymer ?
#
loop_
_entity_poly.entity_id
_entity_poly.type
_entity_poly.pdbx_seq_one_letter_code
_entity_poly.pdbx_strand_id
1 'polypeptide(L)' 'MKHSMDIFPKGITTKLLLYIFNMFPPSMTYIVQTGKVHTPAVALYKKHGFIKIKDTTLPDGMILTKIKKQKT' A
#
# COMPACT_ATOMS: atom_id res chain seq x y z
N MET A 1 -0.33 -24.74 4.75
CA MET A 1 -1.59 -23.98 4.91
C MET A 1 -1.33 -22.53 4.53
N LYS A 2 -2.07 -21.99 3.55
CA LYS A 2 -1.93 -20.61 3.08
C LYS A 2 -3.30 -19.94 3.27
N HIS A 3 -3.52 -19.30 4.42
CA HIS A 3 -4.73 -18.52 4.63
C HIS A 3 -4.61 -17.21 3.82
N SER A 4 -5.17 -17.21 2.61
CA SER A 4 -5.50 -15.95 1.93
C SER A 4 -6.66 -15.33 2.69
N MET A 5 -6.37 -14.32 3.50
CA MET A 5 -7.40 -13.60 4.24
C MET A 5 -8.02 -12.58 3.28
N ASP A 6 -9.06 -13.01 2.56
CA ASP A 6 -10.00 -12.14 1.84
C ASP A 6 -10.88 -11.38 2.86
N ILE A 7 -10.31 -10.46 3.65
CA ILE A 7 -11.05 -9.80 4.76
C ILE A 7 -11.66 -8.47 4.38
N PHE A 8 -11.29 -7.86 3.25
CA PHE A 8 -11.81 -6.54 2.93
C PHE A 8 -12.91 -6.65 1.87
N PRO A 9 -14.18 -6.39 2.22
CA PRO A 9 -15.23 -6.15 1.25
C PRO A 9 -14.74 -5.19 0.18
N LYS A 10 -14.97 -5.55 -1.09
CA LYS A 10 -14.53 -4.78 -2.26
C LYS A 10 -14.82 -3.29 -2.03
N GLY A 11 -13.76 -2.48 -1.91
CA GLY A 11 -13.86 -1.02 -1.86
C GLY A 11 -13.67 -0.36 -0.49
N ILE A 12 -13.61 -1.07 0.64
CA ILE A 12 -13.37 -0.42 1.95
C ILE A 12 -11.98 0.23 2.00
N THR A 13 -10.94 -0.47 1.53
CA THR A 13 -9.58 0.07 1.49
C THR A 13 -9.46 1.32 0.62
N THR A 14 -10.17 1.35 -0.52
CA THR A 14 -10.23 2.54 -1.37
C THR A 14 -10.95 3.69 -0.67
N LYS A 15 -12.09 3.44 -0.02
CA LYS A 15 -12.80 4.47 0.77
C LYS A 15 -11.91 5.04 1.88
N LEU A 16 -11.17 4.19 2.59
CA LEU A 16 -10.23 4.62 3.62
C LEU A 16 -9.10 5.50 3.06
N LEU A 17 -8.50 5.12 1.93
CA LEU A 17 -7.45 5.94 1.29
C LEU A 17 -7.99 7.31 0.86
N LEU A 18 -9.17 7.35 0.24
CA LEU A 18 -9.80 8.60 -0.17
C LEU A 18 -10.15 9.49 1.03
N TYR A 19 -10.65 8.89 2.11
CA TYR A 19 -10.92 9.61 3.35
C TYR A 19 -9.66 10.27 3.93
N ILE A 20 -8.54 9.53 3.98
CA ILE A 20 -7.25 10.06 4.42
C ILE A 20 -6.78 11.21 3.52
N PHE A 21 -6.89 11.08 2.19
CA PHE A 21 -6.50 12.15 1.27
C PHE A 21 -7.39 13.39 1.35
N ASN A 22 -8.63 13.24 1.81
CA ASN A 22 -9.52 14.37 2.06
C ASN A 22 -9.21 15.07 3.40
N MET A 23 -8.68 14.33 4.38
CA MET A 23 -8.37 14.85 5.71
C MET A 23 -7.02 15.58 5.77
N PHE A 24 -6.06 15.17 4.93
CA PHE A 24 -4.69 15.70 4.96
C PHE A 24 -4.31 16.34 3.61
N PRO A 25 -3.51 17.41 3.61
CA PRO A 25 -3.22 18.14 2.37
C PRO A 25 -2.41 17.28 1.38
N PRO A 26 -2.55 17.50 0.07
CA PRO A 26 -1.77 16.79 -0.96
C PRO A 26 -0.25 16.99 -0.83
N SER A 27 0.19 18.07 -0.17
CA SER A 27 1.59 18.38 0.09
C SER A 27 2.25 17.44 1.09
N MET A 28 1.47 16.72 1.91
CA MET A 28 1.98 15.70 2.81
C MET A 28 2.56 14.50 2.05
N THR A 29 3.55 13.85 2.67
CA THR A 29 4.17 12.65 2.12
C THR A 29 3.46 11.41 2.64
N TYR A 30 2.76 10.72 1.74
CA TYR A 30 2.12 9.43 2.05
C TYR A 30 3.04 8.28 1.69
N ILE A 31 3.34 7.43 2.68
CA ILE A 31 4.23 6.28 2.56
C ILE A 31 3.50 5.06 3.11
N VAL A 32 3.56 3.95 2.37
CA VAL A 32 3.06 2.65 2.81
C VAL A 32 4.16 1.61 2.69
N GLN A 33 4.08 0.59 3.53
CA GLN A 33 4.95 -0.58 3.47
C GLN A 33 4.08 -1.82 3.54
N THR A 34 4.29 -2.77 2.62
CA THR A 34 3.51 -4.02 2.55
C THR A 34 4.41 -5.15 2.08
N GLY A 35 3.99 -6.40 2.28
CA GLY A 35 4.71 -7.55 1.74
C GLY A 35 4.81 -7.45 0.22
N LYS A 36 6.01 -7.63 -0.35
CA LYS A 36 6.23 -7.57 -1.80
C LYS A 36 5.37 -8.58 -2.57
N VAL A 37 5.14 -9.74 -1.96
CA VAL A 37 4.30 -10.81 -2.52
C VAL A 37 2.79 -10.57 -2.34
N HIS A 38 2.39 -9.54 -1.58
CA HIS A 38 0.99 -9.18 -1.38
C HIS A 38 0.47 -8.35 -2.57
N THR A 39 0.40 -9.01 -3.74
CA THR A 39 0.06 -8.39 -5.03
C THR A 39 -1.23 -7.57 -5.02
N PRO A 40 -2.32 -7.93 -4.29
CA PRO A 40 -3.53 -7.10 -4.27
C PRO A 40 -3.28 -5.71 -3.66
N ALA A 41 -2.53 -5.63 -2.55
CA ALA A 41 -2.22 -4.33 -1.94
C ALA A 41 -1.27 -3.51 -2.81
N VAL A 42 -0.23 -4.15 -3.38
CA VAL A 42 0.70 -3.45 -4.28
C VAL A 42 -0.04 -2.86 -5.48
N ALA A 43 -0.96 -3.62 -6.09
CA ALA A 43 -1.78 -3.14 -7.19
C ALA A 43 -2.72 -2.00 -6.75
N LEU A 44 -3.37 -2.12 -5.59
CA LEU A 44 -4.23 -1.09 -5.03
C LEU A 44 -3.48 0.24 -4.84
N TYR A 45 -2.29 0.22 -4.22
CA TYR A 45 -1.51 1.44 -4.03
C TYR A 45 -1.05 2.04 -5.36
N LYS A 46 -0.59 1.22 -6.31
CA LYS A 46 -0.21 1.72 -7.66
C LYS A 46 -1.39 2.40 -8.37
N LYS A 47 -2.59 1.81 -8.29
CA LYS A 47 -3.83 2.41 -8.84
C LYS A 47 -4.14 3.79 -8.24
N HIS A 48 -3.72 4.04 -7.00
CA HIS A 48 -3.90 5.32 -6.30
C HIS A 48 -2.68 6.26 -6.39
N GLY A 49 -1.80 6.04 -7.37
CA GLY A 49 -0.68 6.94 -7.68
C GLY A 49 0.53 6.76 -6.76
N PHE A 50 0.71 5.58 -6.17
CA PHE A 50 1.92 5.26 -5.43
C PHE A 50 2.98 4.60 -6.32
N ILE A 51 4.24 4.96 -6.10
CA ILE A 51 5.42 4.44 -6.79
C ILE A 51 6.37 3.73 -5.83
N LYS A 52 6.94 2.61 -6.27
CA LYS A 52 7.89 1.84 -5.46
C LYS A 52 9.14 2.69 -5.16
N ILE A 53 9.59 2.65 -3.92
CA ILE A 53 10.82 3.30 -3.47
C ILE A 53 11.93 2.28 -3.28
N LYS A 54 11.72 1.27 -2.43
CA LYS A 54 12.72 0.23 -2.16
C LYS A 54 12.07 -1.04 -1.64
N ASP A 55 12.79 -2.15 -1.77
CA ASP A 55 12.49 -3.37 -1.03
C ASP A 55 13.38 -3.46 0.21
N THR A 56 12.95 -4.20 1.21
CA THR A 56 13.72 -4.49 2.42
C THR A 56 13.47 -5.94 2.80
N THR A 57 14.55 -6.73 2.83
CA THR A 57 14.50 -8.12 3.28
C THR A 57 14.63 -8.13 4.80
N LEU A 58 13.69 -8.78 5.47
CA LEU A 58 13.71 -9.00 6.91
C LEU A 58 14.56 -10.24 7.25
N PRO A 59 15.00 -10.40 8.51
CA PRO A 59 15.82 -11.55 8.92
C PRO A 59 15.18 -12.92 8.67
N ASP A 60 13.85 -12.99 8.63
CA ASP A 60 13.06 -14.19 8.33
C ASP A 60 12.90 -14.48 6.82
N GLY A 61 13.55 -13.68 5.96
CA GLY A 61 13.47 -13.78 4.51
C GLY A 61 12.25 -13.11 3.89
N MET A 62 11.33 -12.54 4.68
CA MET A 62 10.20 -11.79 4.15
C MET A 62 10.68 -10.50 3.48
N ILE A 63 10.18 -10.22 2.28
CA ILE A 63 10.50 -8.98 1.57
C ILE A 63 9.34 -8.00 1.72
N LEU A 64 9.60 -6.86 2.35
CA LEU A 64 8.69 -5.72 2.38
C LEU A 64 9.02 -4.78 1.22
N THR A 65 8.01 -4.19 0.61
CA THR A 65 8.16 -3.15 -0.38
C THR A 65 7.61 -1.83 0.18
N LYS A 66 8.45 -0.80 0.14
CA LYS A 66 8.09 0.57 0.52
C LYS A 66 7.64 1.31 -0.74
N ILE A 67 6.45 1.90 -0.69
CA ILE A 67 5.81 2.59 -1.81
C ILE A 67 5.37 3.98 -1.31
N LYS A 68 5.55 5.02 -2.12
CA LYS A 68 5.23 6.41 -1.77
C LYS A 68 4.27 7.01 -2.79
N LYS A 69 3.30 7.80 -2.35
CA LYS A 69 2.42 8.54 -3.26
C LYS A 69 3.23 9.59 -4.04
N GLN A 70 3.09 9.60 -5.36
CA GLN A 70 3.67 10.65 -6.18
C GLN A 70 3.01 11.99 -5.80
N LYS A 71 3.83 13.04 -5.65
CA LYS A 71 3.33 14.40 -5.52
C LYS A 71 2.83 14.81 -6.91
N THR A 72 1.55 15.16 -6.99
CA THR A 72 0.97 15.78 -8.19
C THR A 72 1.37 17.24 -8.25
#